data_AF-A0A9D4R3C9-F1
#
_entry.id   AF-A0A9D4R3C9-F1
#
_cell.length_a   1.000
_cell.length_b   1.000
_cell.length_c   1.000
_cell.angle_alpha   90.00
_cell.angle_beta   90.00
_cell.angle_gamma   90.00
#
_symmetry.space_group_name_H-M   'P 1'
#
loop_
_entity.id
_entity.type
_entity.pdbx_description
1 polymer ?
#
loop_
_entity_poly.entity_id
_entity_poly.type
_entity_poly.pdbx_seq_one_letter_code
_entity_poly.pdbx_strand_id
1 'polypeptide(L)'
;MEKGQSEQLAPFFAYAENTWLTNNVCAVENWSVYGRLVRTNNDVEGWHNRLNRRAKKGNLSFYLLITLLFDEAKEVPMQCKLIKVKKLQRHQSRQTRAIQGRLCAALDRYGKKEISTSELLNECCRLYGPVYVCLFFC
;
A
#
# COMPACT_ATOMS: atom_id res chain seq x y z
N MET A 1 19.57 23.87 -0.54
CA MET A 1 18.46 23.56 -1.46
C MET A 1 17.93 24.89 -1.97
N GLU A 2 18.03 25.15 -3.27
CA GLU A 2 17.66 26.44 -3.88
C GLU A 2 16.16 26.71 -3.71
N LYS A 3 15.83 27.88 -3.14
CA LYS A 3 14.45 28.31 -2.89
C LYS A 3 13.59 28.39 -4.17
N GLY A 4 14.20 28.56 -5.34
CA GLY A 4 13.52 28.75 -6.63
C GLY A 4 12.74 27.54 -7.16
N GLN A 5 13.07 26.30 -6.77
CA GLN A 5 12.29 25.12 -7.18
C GLN A 5 11.04 24.89 -6.31
N SER A 6 11.04 25.43 -5.08
CA SER A 6 9.92 25.23 -4.15
C SER A 6 8.65 26.01 -4.54
N GLU A 7 8.81 27.19 -5.13
CA GLU A 7 7.68 28.04 -5.55
C GLU A 7 6.92 27.46 -6.75
N GLN A 8 7.62 26.84 -7.70
CA GLN A 8 6.98 26.19 -8.85
C GLN A 8 6.19 24.94 -8.47
N LEU A 9 6.58 24.27 -7.38
CA LEU A 9 5.92 23.08 -6.86
C LEU A 9 4.82 23.38 -5.84
N ALA A 10 4.71 24.62 -5.35
CA ALA A 10 3.69 25.00 -4.39
C ALA A 10 2.25 24.68 -4.85
N PRO A 11 1.86 24.92 -6.12
CA PRO A 11 0.53 24.53 -6.60
C PRO A 11 0.31 23.01 -6.59
N PHE A 12 1.36 22.23 -6.86
CA PHE A 12 1.30 20.78 -6.82
C PHE A 12 1.09 20.28 -5.39
N PHE A 13 1.85 20.78 -4.41
CA PHE A 13 1.68 20.38 -3.02
C PHE A 13 0.30 20.79 -2.48
N ALA A 14 -0.19 21.98 -2.83
CA ALA A 14 -1.53 22.41 -2.49
C ALA A 14 -2.61 21.50 -3.08
N TYR A 15 -2.47 21.09 -4.36
CA TYR A 15 -3.35 20.12 -4.98
C TYR A 15 -3.29 18.76 -4.27
N ALA A 16 -2.08 18.29 -3.96
CA ALA A 16 -1.88 16.99 -3.34
C ALA A 16 -2.49 16.93 -1.94
N GLU A 17 -2.27 17.97 -1.13
CA GLU A 17 -2.88 18.12 0.18
C GLU A 17 -4.41 18.16 0.08
N ASN A 18 -4.95 19.03 -0.78
CA ASN A 18 -6.38 19.19 -0.96
C ASN A 18 -7.06 17.93 -1.51
N THR A 19 -6.39 17.15 -2.35
CA THR A 19 -7.00 15.98 -2.99
C THR A 19 -6.87 14.72 -2.15
N TRP A 20 -5.71 14.52 -1.51
CA TRP A 20 -5.34 13.24 -0.91
C TRP A 20 -5.24 13.26 0.61
N LEU A 21 -5.03 14.41 1.24
CA LEU A 21 -4.86 14.51 2.69
C LEU A 21 -6.10 15.07 3.39
N THR A 22 -6.75 16.10 2.84
CA THR A 22 -7.85 16.81 3.50
C THR A 22 -9.24 16.49 2.95
N ASN A 23 -9.34 15.97 1.71
CA ASN A 23 -10.62 15.62 1.11
C ASN A 23 -11.15 14.27 1.60
N ASN A 24 -12.42 14.26 2.02
CA ASN A 24 -13.11 13.07 2.52
C ASN A 24 -13.47 12.05 1.42
N VAL A 25 -13.39 12.40 0.13
CA VAL A 25 -13.62 11.46 -0.97
C VAL A 25 -12.58 10.34 -0.97
N CYS A 26 -11.33 10.66 -0.62
CA CYS A 26 -10.24 9.69 -0.51
C CYS A 26 -9.49 9.87 0.82
N ALA A 27 -10.17 9.53 1.92
CA ALA A 27 -9.56 9.60 3.25
C ALA A 27 -8.22 8.86 3.31
N VAL A 28 -7.26 9.43 4.05
CA VAL A 28 -5.88 8.90 4.18
C VAL A 28 -5.87 7.44 4.61
N GLU A 29 -6.81 7.04 5.45
CA GLU A 29 -6.98 5.66 5.93
C GLU A 29 -7.22 4.63 4.82
N ASN A 30 -7.77 5.07 3.68
CA ASN A 30 -8.13 4.20 2.56
C ASN A 30 -6.94 3.87 1.65
N TRP A 31 -5.92 4.73 1.61
CA TRP A 31 -4.78 4.57 0.69
C TRP A 31 -3.43 4.51 1.42
N SER A 32 -3.31 5.11 2.60
CA SER A 32 -2.08 5.07 3.38
C SER A 32 -1.91 3.73 4.08
N VAL A 33 -0.75 3.12 3.84
CA VAL A 33 -0.29 1.90 4.51
C VAL A 33 0.64 2.21 5.69
N TYR A 34 0.64 3.46 6.18
CA TYR A 34 1.43 3.84 7.35
C TYR A 34 1.11 2.94 8.55
N GLY A 35 2.14 2.41 9.21
CA GLY A 35 1.98 1.47 10.33
C GLY A 35 1.53 0.07 9.93
N ARG A 36 1.39 -0.23 8.64
CA ARG A 36 0.97 -1.55 8.15
C ARG A 36 2.12 -2.26 7.46
N LEU A 37 2.30 -3.55 7.77
CA LEU A 37 3.31 -4.43 7.15
C LEU A 37 2.86 -5.02 5.80
N VAL A 38 1.68 -4.65 5.31
CA VAL A 38 1.09 -5.24 4.11
C VAL A 38 1.26 -4.28 2.95
N ARG A 39 1.90 -4.75 1.86
CA ARG A 39 1.94 -4.02 0.60
C ARG A 39 0.64 -4.26 -0.16
N THR A 40 -0.16 -3.21 -0.27
CA THR A 40 -1.44 -3.18 -0.97
C THR A 40 -1.29 -3.43 -2.47
N ASN A 41 -0.19 -2.98 -3.10
CA ASN A 41 -0.01 -3.12 -4.54
C ASN A 41 -0.09 -4.60 -5.01
N ASN A 42 0.68 -5.51 -4.39
CA ASN A 42 0.66 -6.92 -4.78
C ASN A 42 -0.72 -7.58 -4.57
N ASP A 43 -1.48 -7.11 -3.57
CA ASP A 43 -2.80 -7.64 -3.28
C ASP A 43 -3.82 -7.13 -4.32
N VAL A 44 -3.71 -5.86 -4.74
CA VAL A 44 -4.49 -5.24 -5.83
C VAL A 44 -4.15 -5.89 -7.18
N GLU A 45 -2.87 -6.04 -7.52
CA GLU A 45 -2.42 -6.74 -8.72
C GLU A 45 -2.90 -8.19 -8.71
N GLY A 46 -2.81 -8.87 -7.57
CA GLY A 46 -3.33 -10.23 -7.40
C GLY A 46 -4.84 -10.32 -7.61
N TRP A 47 -5.61 -9.36 -7.09
CA TRP A 47 -7.05 -9.25 -7.31
C TRP A 47 -7.38 -9.00 -8.79
N HIS A 48 -6.70 -8.06 -9.42
CA HIS A 48 -6.87 -7.76 -10.84
C HIS A 48 -6.55 -8.98 -11.72
N ASN A 49 -5.46 -9.68 -11.42
CA ASN A 49 -5.08 -10.91 -12.13
C ASN A 49 -6.11 -12.02 -11.98
N ARG A 50 -6.71 -12.21 -10.79
CA ARG A 50 -7.80 -13.17 -10.60
C ARG A 50 -9.03 -12.78 -11.43
N LEU A 51 -9.41 -11.50 -11.40
CA LEU A 51 -10.55 -10.99 -12.15
C LEU A 51 -10.36 -11.22 -13.65
N ASN A 52 -9.17 -10.90 -14.18
CA ASN A 52 -8.83 -11.13 -15.60
C ASN A 52 -8.84 -12.61 -15.97
N ARG A 53 -8.37 -13.51 -15.08
CA ARG A 53 -8.44 -14.96 -15.30
C ARG A 53 -9.88 -15.47 -15.35
N ARG A 54 -10.78 -14.96 -14.49
CA ARG A 54 -12.21 -15.31 -14.51
C ARG A 54 -12.92 -14.77 -15.74
N ALA A 55 -12.56 -13.55 -16.15
CA ALA A 55 -13.06 -12.89 -17.35
C ALA A 55 -12.74 -13.64 -18.65
N LYS A 56 -11.56 -14.29 -18.73
CA LYS A 56 -11.05 -15.05 -19.90
C LYS A 56 -10.97 -14.25 -21.22
N LYS A 57 -11.25 -12.95 -21.22
CA LYS A 57 -11.18 -12.05 -22.37
C LYS A 57 -10.93 -10.60 -21.93
N GLY A 58 -10.31 -9.82 -22.81
CA GLY A 58 -10.26 -8.36 -22.68
C GLY A 58 -11.57 -7.70 -23.08
N ASN A 59 -11.71 -6.40 -22.82
CA ASN A 59 -12.87 -5.57 -23.17
C ASN A 59 -14.20 -6.15 -22.67
N LEU A 60 -14.34 -6.19 -21.34
CA LEU A 60 -15.55 -6.68 -20.70
C LEU A 60 -16.72 -5.71 -20.90
N SER A 61 -17.90 -6.25 -21.22
CA SER A 61 -19.12 -5.47 -21.17
C SER A 61 -19.42 -5.07 -19.72
N PHE A 62 -20.05 -3.92 -19.53
CA PHE A 62 -20.35 -3.38 -18.21
C PHE A 62 -21.12 -4.37 -17.31
N TYR A 63 -22.14 -5.03 -17.87
CA TYR A 63 -22.92 -6.04 -17.14
C TYR A 63 -22.09 -7.26 -16.73
N LEU A 64 -21.18 -7.71 -17.60
CA LEU A 64 -20.28 -8.82 -17.26
C LEU A 64 -19.29 -8.43 -16.16
N LEU A 65 -18.77 -7.20 -16.21
CA LEU A 65 -17.91 -6.66 -15.17
C LEU A 65 -18.64 -6.62 -13.81
N ILE A 66 -19.88 -6.12 -13.75
CA ILE A 66 -20.67 -6.09 -12.52
C ILE A 66 -20.84 -7.50 -11.94
N THR A 67 -21.21 -8.48 -12.76
CA THR A 67 -21.38 -9.87 -12.30
C THR A 67 -20.09 -10.44 -11.72
N LEU A 68 -18.95 -10.23 -12.41
CA LEU A 68 -17.65 -10.71 -11.94
C LEU A 68 -17.22 -10.03 -10.63
N LEU A 69 -17.46 -8.72 -10.50
CA LEU A 69 -17.19 -7.98 -9.27
C LEU A 69 -18.06 -8.46 -8.11
N PHE A 70 -19.34 -8.74 -8.37
CA PHE A 70 -20.26 -9.27 -7.38
C PHE A 70 -19.83 -10.66 -6.90
N ASP A 71 -19.43 -11.55 -7.81
CA ASP A 71 -18.93 -12.87 -7.44
C ASP A 71 -17.60 -12.80 -6.69
N GLU A 72 -16.72 -11.85 -7.00
CA GLU A 72 -15.50 -11.63 -6.23
C GLU A 72 -15.82 -11.10 -4.81
N ALA A 73 -16.82 -10.22 -4.66
CA ALA A 73 -17.26 -9.72 -3.36
C ALA A 73 -17.84 -10.81 -2.46
N LYS A 74 -18.52 -11.83 -3.02
CA LYS A 74 -19.05 -12.98 -2.26
C LYS A 74 -17.96 -13.83 -1.61
N GLU A 75 -16.74 -13.81 -2.13
CA GLU A 75 -15.62 -14.59 -1.58
C GLU A 75 -14.97 -13.91 -0.36
N VAL A 76 -15.14 -12.60 -0.20
CA VAL A 76 -14.54 -11.83 0.90
C VAL A 76 -14.93 -12.36 2.28
N PRO A 77 -16.21 -12.63 2.60
CA PRO A 77 -16.60 -13.21 3.88
C PRO A 77 -15.92 -14.56 4.17
N MET A 78 -15.75 -15.40 3.15
CA MET A 78 -15.09 -16.70 3.31
C MET A 78 -13.60 -16.53 3.60
N GLN A 79 -12.92 -15.64 2.85
CA GLN A 79 -11.52 -15.30 3.11
C GLN A 79 -11.33 -14.73 4.53
N CYS A 80 -12.21 -13.82 4.96
CA CYS A 80 -12.20 -13.30 6.33
C CYS A 80 -12.35 -14.40 7.37
N LYS A 81 -13.27 -15.36 7.17
CA LYS A 81 -13.42 -16.52 8.05
C LYS A 81 -12.15 -17.37 8.09
N LEU A 82 -11.54 -17.66 6.94
CA LEU A 82 -10.30 -18.45 6.85
C LEU A 82 -9.11 -17.77 7.54
N ILE A 83 -9.01 -16.45 7.45
CA ILE A 83 -8.00 -15.65 8.18
C ILE A 83 -8.26 -15.75 9.69
N LYS A 84 -9.51 -15.58 10.14
CA LYS A 84 -9.90 -15.69 11.56
C LYS A 84 -9.53 -17.05 12.14
N VAL A 85 -9.77 -18.15 11.41
CA VAL A 85 -9.40 -19.51 11.85
C VAL A 85 -7.94 -19.87 11.56
N LYS A 86 -7.11 -18.90 11.13
CA LYS A 86 -5.69 -19.07 10.78
C LYS A 86 -5.41 -20.14 9.71
N LYS A 87 -6.43 -20.52 8.92
CA LYS A 87 -6.29 -21.44 7.78
C LYS A 87 -5.82 -20.74 6.51
N LEU A 88 -5.93 -19.42 6.47
CA LEU A 88 -5.33 -18.58 5.43
C LEU A 88 -4.31 -17.65 6.08
N GLN A 89 -3.04 -17.82 5.73
CA GLN A 89 -1.94 -16.99 6.22
C GLN A 89 -1.04 -16.61 5.07
N ARG A 90 -0.53 -15.37 5.12
CA ARG A 90 0.45 -14.92 4.15
C ARG A 90 1.78 -15.61 4.41
N HIS A 91 2.25 -16.37 3.42
CA HIS A 91 3.63 -16.79 3.42
C HIS A 91 4.51 -15.58 3.12
N GLN A 92 5.55 -15.39 3.95
CA GLN A 92 6.52 -14.33 3.77
C GLN A 92 7.92 -14.94 3.88
N SER A 93 8.81 -14.49 3.00
CA SER A 93 10.21 -14.92 3.05
C SER A 93 10.88 -14.46 4.35
N ARG A 94 11.95 -15.15 4.74
CA ARG A 94 12.76 -14.76 5.90
C ARG A 94 13.30 -13.33 5.76
N GLN A 95 13.73 -12.95 4.56
CA GLN A 95 14.24 -11.61 4.28
C GLN A 95 13.15 -10.55 4.42
N THR A 96 11.97 -10.77 3.84
CA THR A 96 10.83 -9.84 3.97
C THR A 96 10.43 -9.67 5.43
N ARG A 97 10.35 -10.77 6.20
CA ARG A 97 10.06 -10.71 7.64
C ARG A 97 11.11 -9.91 8.41
N ALA A 98 12.39 -10.08 8.10
CA ALA A 98 13.47 -9.33 8.75
C ALA A 98 13.38 -7.82 8.47
N ILE A 99 13.17 -7.43 7.21
CA ILE A 99 13.01 -6.02 6.82
C ILE A 99 11.77 -5.42 7.48
N GLN A 100 10.64 -6.13 7.43
CA GLN A 100 9.39 -5.69 8.05
C GLN A 100 9.50 -5.54 9.57
N GLY A 101 10.19 -6.48 10.24
CA GLY A 101 10.44 -6.38 11.68
C GLY A 101 11.26 -5.14 12.06
N ARG A 102 12.31 -4.82 11.29
CA ARG A 102 13.10 -3.59 11.49
C ARG A 102 12.27 -2.33 11.26
N LEU A 103 11.44 -2.33 10.21
CA LEU A 103 10.54 -1.20 9.91
C LEU A 103 9.53 -0.98 11.04
N CYS A 104 8.89 -2.05 11.54
CA CYS A 104 7.99 -1.97 12.69
C CYS A 104 8.68 -1.39 13.92
N ALA A 105 9.87 -1.89 14.27
CA ALA A 105 10.61 -1.37 15.41
C ALA A 105 10.95 0.12 15.28
N ALA A 106 11.30 0.59 14.07
CA ALA A 106 11.55 2.00 13.82
C ALA A 106 10.27 2.85 13.96
N LEU A 107 9.15 2.37 13.42
CA LEU A 107 7.85 3.04 13.55
C LEU A 107 7.38 3.10 15.01
N ASP A 108 7.58 2.04 15.80
CA ASP A 108 7.23 2.00 17.22
C ASP A 108 8.05 3.03 18.03
N ARG A 109 9.35 3.13 17.77
CA ARG A 109 10.24 4.14 18.39
C ARG A 109 9.82 5.56 18.02
N TYR A 110 9.43 5.77 16.76
CA TYR A 110 8.93 7.06 16.30
C TYR A 110 7.60 7.43 16.97
N GLY A 111 6.68 6.46 17.10
CA GLY A 111 5.41 6.66 17.80
C GLY A 111 5.59 7.03 19.28
N LYS A 112 6.64 6.50 19.92
CA LYS A 112 7.05 6.86 21.29
C LYS A 112 7.83 8.17 21.38
N LYS A 113 8.08 8.86 20.26
CA LYS A 113 8.90 10.08 20.16
C LYS A 113 10.36 9.89 20.62
N GLU A 114 10.87 8.67 20.56
CA GLU A 114 12.28 8.35 20.88
C GLU A 114 13.23 8.71 19.75
N ILE A 115 12.71 8.79 18.52
CA ILE A 115 13.46 9.19 17.33
C ILE A 115 12.73 10.30 16.59
N SER A 116 13.50 11.15 15.94
CA SER A 116 13.02 12.20 15.05
C SER A 116 12.52 11.64 13.71
N THR A 117 11.76 12.46 12.98
CA THR A 117 11.27 12.10 11.64
C THR A 117 12.42 11.85 10.66
N SER A 118 13.51 12.63 10.75
CA SER A 118 14.69 12.44 9.90
C SER A 118 15.41 11.12 10.18
N GLU A 119 15.50 10.71 11.45
CA GLU A 119 16.06 9.40 11.83
C GLU A 119 15.21 8.25 11.31
N LEU A 120 13.87 8.34 11.42
CA LEU A 120 12.96 7.36 10.85
C LEU A 120 13.16 7.23 9.33
N LEU A 121 13.20 8.36 8.62
CA LEU A 121 13.39 8.37 7.16
C LEU A 121 14.75 7.79 6.77
N ASN A 122 15.82 8.08 7.51
CA ASN A 122 17.14 7.51 7.27
C ASN A 122 17.15 5.98 7.47
N GLU A 123 16.48 5.46 8.51
CA GLU A 123 16.33 4.01 8.68
C GLU A 123 15.54 3.38 7.53
N CYS A 124 14.45 4.02 7.07
CA CYS A 124 13.71 3.57 5.89
C CYS A 124 14.59 3.55 4.63
N CYS A 125 15.39 4.58 4.41
CA CYS A 125 16.34 4.64 3.30
C CYS A 125 17.42 3.54 3.39
N ARG A 126 17.86 3.15 4.58
CA ARG A 126 18.80 2.03 4.75
C ARG A 126 18.15 0.67 4.51
N LEU A 127 16.88 0.52 4.87
CA LEU A 127 16.11 -0.71 4.69
C LEU A 127 15.76 -0.98 3.22
N TYR A 128 15.46 0.08 2.47
CA TYR A 128 15.01 0.01 1.08
C TYR A 128 15.97 0.67 0.10
N GLY A 129 17.18 1.02 0.56
CA GLY A 129 18.21 1.66 -0.25
C GLY A 129 18.65 0.78 -1.42
N PRO A 130 19.23 1.37 -2.47
CA PRO A 130 19.35 0.71 -3.76
C PRO A 130 20.41 -0.39 -3.73
N VAL A 131 19.96 -1.63 -3.88
CA VAL A 131 20.60 -2.57 -4.81
C VAL A 131 19.71 -2.52 -6.05
N TYR A 132 20.09 -1.67 -7.00
CA TYR A 132 19.48 -1.40 -8.33
C TYR A 132 18.07 -1.96 -8.58
N VAL A 133 17.14 -1.04 -8.87
CA VAL A 133 15.73 -1.28 -9.30
C VAL A 133 14.75 -1.55 -8.15
N CYS A 134 14.42 -0.52 -7.37
CA CYS A 134 13.12 -0.43 -6.72
C CYS A 134 12.11 0.14 -7.72
N LEU A 135 11.54 -0.71 -8.56
CA LEU A 135 10.21 -0.44 -9.10
C LEU A 135 9.23 -0.51 -7.92
N PHE A 136 8.41 0.54 -7.80
CA PHE A 136 7.31 0.71 -6.84
C PHE A 136 7.68 1.08 -5.40
N PHE A 137 8.11 2.33 -5.24
CA PHE A 137 7.65 3.17 -4.13
C PHE A 137 6.40 3.92 -4.61
N CYS A 138 5.24 3.31 -4.36
CA CYS A 138 3.88 3.86 -4.20
C CYS A 138 2.92 2.67 -4.19
#